data_AF-A0A3N5AKY5-F1
#
_entry.id   AF-A0A3N5AKY5-F1
#
_cell.length_a   1.000
_cell.length_b   1.000
_cell.length_c   1.000
_cell.angle_alpha   90.00
_cell.angle_beta   90.00
_cell.angle_gamma   90.00
#
_symmetry.space_group_name_H-M   'P 1'
#
loop_
_entity.id
_entity.type
_entity.pdbx_description
1 polymer ?
#
loop_
_entity_poly.entity_id
_entity_poly.type
_entity_poly.pdbx_seq_one_letter_code
_entity_poly.pdbx_strand_id
1 'polypeptide(L)'
;MPASKIVDEEEVKRWFEEGQTYEWMQKQYREKYNIETSVPMWSAYRRRRGLERRNLRDDQLLPWKIKDEHRHQYPALMLRAEARRRAGKELTERDERRLASWKRMLDEDKLVVHYDGETEDGFFYVPREERDKDLIREPQAKTGNKARD
;
A
#
# COMPACT_ATOMS: atom_id res chain seq x y z
N MET A 1 -29.86 -0.40 14.06
CA MET A 1 -28.39 -0.38 13.88
C MET A 1 -27.75 -0.15 15.24
N PRO A 2 -26.70 -0.89 15.64
CA PRO A 2 -26.03 -0.60 16.90
C PRO A 2 -25.50 0.83 16.89
N ALA A 3 -25.55 1.51 18.05
CA ALA A 3 -25.06 2.87 18.19
C ALA A 3 -23.59 2.95 17.73
N SER A 4 -23.29 3.93 16.87
CA SER A 4 -21.92 4.15 16.41
C SER A 4 -21.04 4.49 17.61
N LYS A 5 -19.93 3.77 17.77
CA LYS A 5 -18.90 4.09 18.78
C LYS A 5 -18.05 5.31 18.39
N ILE A 6 -18.29 5.91 17.22
CA ILE A 6 -17.61 7.10 16.74
C ILE A 6 -18.20 8.32 17.45
N VAL A 7 -17.37 9.01 18.22
CA VAL A 7 -17.79 10.20 18.99
C VAL A 7 -17.68 11.46 18.15
N ASP A 8 -16.58 11.59 17.40
CA ASP A 8 -16.28 12.74 16.54
C ASP A 8 -15.88 12.24 15.15
N GLU A 9 -16.72 12.47 14.15
CA GLU A 9 -16.48 12.02 12.78
C GLU A 9 -15.36 12.81 12.07
N GLU A 10 -15.24 14.11 12.35
CA GLU A 10 -14.24 14.98 11.71
C GLU A 10 -12.83 14.67 12.23
N GLU A 11 -12.70 14.43 13.54
CA GLU A 11 -11.44 13.96 14.11
C GLU A 11 -11.01 12.62 13.50
N VAL A 12 -11.93 11.68 13.38
CA VAL A 12 -11.63 10.36 12.80
C VAL A 12 -11.22 10.51 11.34
N LYS A 13 -11.90 11.34 10.55
CA LYS A 13 -11.50 11.64 9.16
C LYS A 13 -10.08 12.19 9.09
N ARG A 14 -9.75 13.17 9.92
CA ARG A 14 -8.42 13.76 9.99
C ARG A 14 -7.35 12.70 10.29
N TRP A 15 -7.59 11.79 11.24
CA TRP A 15 -6.63 10.70 11.52
C TRP A 15 -6.43 9.74 10.35
N PHE A 16 -7.46 9.49 9.54
CA PHE A 16 -7.32 8.72 8.31
C PHE A 16 -6.47 9.44 7.26
N GLU A 17 -6.63 10.76 7.13
CA GLU A 17 -5.85 11.62 6.24
C GLU A 17 -4.39 11.71 6.69
N GLU A 18 -4.14 11.83 8.00
CA GLU A 18 -2.81 11.79 8.62
C GLU A 18 -2.16 10.39 8.58
N GLY A 19 -2.86 9.36 8.12
CA GLY A 19 -2.31 8.02 7.92
C GLY A 19 -2.11 7.20 9.21
N GLN A 20 -2.78 7.59 10.30
CA GLN A 20 -2.68 6.92 11.60
C GLN A 20 -3.03 5.43 11.53
N THR A 21 -2.40 4.62 12.38
CA THR A 21 -2.68 3.18 12.44
C THR A 21 -3.96 2.91 13.23
N TYR A 22 -4.63 1.79 12.96
CA TYR A 22 -5.81 1.40 13.75
C TYR A 22 -5.47 1.16 15.22
N GLU A 23 -4.28 0.62 15.51
CA GLU A 23 -3.79 0.44 16.88
C GLU A 23 -3.64 1.79 17.60
N TRP A 24 -3.08 2.80 16.90
CA TRP A 24 -2.99 4.16 17.44
C TRP A 24 -4.37 4.75 17.67
N MET A 25 -5.29 4.61 16.71
CA MET A 25 -6.68 5.09 16.86
C MET A 25 -7.40 4.41 18.03
N GLN A 26 -7.19 3.11 18.23
CA GLN A 26 -7.72 2.37 19.37
C GLN A 26 -7.19 2.92 20.70
N LYS A 27 -5.87 3.15 20.77
CA LYS A 27 -5.24 3.76 21.93
C LYS A 27 -5.82 5.15 22.22
N GLN A 28 -5.91 6.01 21.20
CA GLN A 28 -6.45 7.36 21.35
C GLN A 28 -7.93 7.36 21.78
N TYR A 29 -8.76 6.48 21.22
CA TYR A 29 -10.15 6.39 21.64
C TYR A 29 -10.30 5.90 23.08
N ARG A 30 -9.44 4.98 23.52
CA ARG A 30 -9.39 4.54 24.91
C ARG A 30 -8.95 5.67 25.84
N GLU A 31 -7.90 6.41 25.48
CA GLU A 31 -7.35 7.49 26.31
C GLU A 31 -8.29 8.70 26.39
N LYS A 32 -8.84 9.14 25.25
CA LYS A 32 -9.61 10.39 25.14
C LYS A 32 -11.08 10.22 25.50
N TYR A 33 -11.68 9.09 25.13
CA TYR A 33 -13.12 8.86 25.26
C TYR A 33 -13.46 7.70 26.20
N ASN A 34 -12.47 6.96 26.71
CA ASN A 34 -12.68 5.73 27.46
C ASN A 34 -13.54 4.71 26.71
N ILE A 35 -13.42 4.68 25.37
CA ILE A 35 -14.18 3.78 24.49
C ILE A 35 -13.23 2.78 23.84
N GLU A 36 -13.49 1.50 24.08
CA GLU A 36 -12.80 0.43 23.36
C GLU A 36 -13.36 0.26 21.94
N THR A 37 -12.47 0.40 20.96
CA THR A 37 -12.75 0.20 19.55
C THR A 37 -11.96 -0.98 18.99
N SER A 38 -12.36 -1.49 17.83
CA SER A 38 -11.73 -2.65 17.20
C SER A 38 -11.24 -2.33 15.79
N VAL A 39 -10.18 -3.02 15.34
CA VAL A 39 -9.68 -2.91 13.96
C VAL A 39 -10.78 -3.14 12.90
N PRO A 40 -11.66 -4.15 13.02
CA PRO A 40 -12.77 -4.33 12.08
C PRO A 40 -13.74 -3.14 12.03
N MET A 41 -13.98 -2.47 13.16
CA MET A 41 -14.84 -1.30 13.24
C MET A 41 -14.24 -0.12 12.46
N TRP A 42 -12.95 0.16 12.62
CA TRP A 42 -12.24 1.19 11.85
C TRP A 42 -12.17 0.88 10.36
N SER A 43 -11.93 -0.38 10.00
CA SER A 43 -11.94 -0.85 8.61
C SER A 43 -13.32 -0.67 7.96
N ALA A 44 -14.39 -1.03 8.68
CA ALA A 44 -15.77 -0.86 8.21
C ALA A 44 -16.16 0.62 8.09
N TYR A 45 -15.76 1.46 9.05
CA TYR A 45 -15.98 2.90 9.00
C TYR A 45 -15.35 3.51 7.75
N ARG A 46 -14.06 3.25 7.52
CA ARG A 46 -13.31 3.70 6.34
C ARG A 46 -14.02 3.33 5.05
N ARG A 47 -14.41 2.05 4.93
CA ARG A 47 -15.12 1.52 3.75
C ARG A 47 -16.48 2.21 3.53
N ARG A 48 -17.30 2.35 4.58
CA ARG A 48 -18.65 2.94 4.47
C ARG A 48 -18.63 4.44 4.13
N ARG A 49 -17.56 5.14 4.52
CA ARG A 49 -17.40 6.57 4.29
C ARG A 49 -16.64 6.91 3.00
N GLY A 50 -16.30 5.90 2.20
CA GLY A 50 -15.53 6.11 0.96
C GLY A 50 -14.14 6.69 1.19
N LEU A 51 -13.62 6.63 2.43
CA LEU A 51 -12.30 7.15 2.75
C LEU A 51 -11.24 6.33 2.02
N GLU A 52 -10.26 7.01 1.43
CA GLU A 52 -9.24 6.38 0.60
C GLU A 52 -8.57 5.21 1.32
N ARG A 53 -8.28 4.12 0.62
CA ARG A 53 -7.62 2.95 1.21
C ARG A 53 -6.19 3.28 1.64
N ARG A 54 -5.72 2.67 2.74
CA ARG A 54 -4.35 2.90 3.26
C ARG A 54 -3.29 2.48 2.25
N ASN A 55 -3.62 1.40 1.54
CA ASN A 55 -2.82 0.87 0.47
C ASN A 55 -3.50 1.27 -0.82
N LEU A 56 -2.86 2.19 -1.55
CA LEU A 56 -3.20 2.40 -2.95
C LEU A 56 -2.97 1.07 -3.66
N ARG A 57 -4.00 0.65 -4.39
CA ARG A 57 -3.90 -0.52 -5.24
C ARG A 57 -3.59 -0.03 -6.63
N ASP A 58 -2.44 -0.44 -7.14
CA ASP A 58 -1.97 -0.07 -8.47
C ASP A 58 -1.66 -1.36 -9.24
N ASP A 59 -2.57 -1.72 -10.15
CA ASP A 59 -2.47 -2.93 -10.96
C ASP A 59 -1.52 -2.73 -12.18
N GLN A 60 -0.92 -1.54 -12.35
CA GLN A 60 0.16 -1.30 -13.31
C GLN A 60 1.51 -1.64 -12.69
N LEU A 61 1.74 -1.29 -11.42
CA LEU A 61 2.99 -1.58 -10.71
C LEU A 61 2.97 -2.87 -9.88
N LEU A 62 1.79 -3.35 -9.50
CA LEU A 62 1.63 -4.60 -8.73
C LEU A 62 0.53 -5.48 -9.36
N PRO A 63 0.73 -6.00 -10.58
CA PRO A 63 -0.26 -6.81 -11.29
C PRO A 63 -0.44 -8.23 -10.72
N TRP A 64 0.34 -8.63 -9.71
CA TRP A 64 0.34 -9.99 -9.15
C TRP A 64 -0.52 -10.11 -7.88
N LYS A 65 -1.02 -11.31 -7.62
CA LYS A 65 -1.55 -11.66 -6.30
C LYS A 65 -0.40 -12.00 -5.35
N ILE A 66 0.07 -10.98 -4.63
CA ILE A 66 1.21 -11.13 -3.72
C ILE A 66 0.79 -11.90 -2.46
N LYS A 67 1.48 -13.02 -2.21
CA LYS A 67 1.40 -13.81 -0.97
C LYS A 67 1.66 -12.95 0.25
N ASP A 68 0.97 -13.23 1.35
CA ASP A 68 1.02 -12.39 2.57
C ASP A 68 2.44 -12.21 3.09
N GLU A 69 3.25 -13.26 3.07
CA GLU A 69 4.66 -13.24 3.50
C GLU A 69 5.55 -12.32 2.64
N HIS A 70 5.24 -12.12 1.36
CA HIS A 70 6.01 -11.26 0.45
C HIS A 70 5.53 -9.80 0.47
N ARG A 71 4.39 -9.49 1.09
CA ARG A 71 3.76 -8.15 1.00
C ARG A 71 4.58 -7.03 1.60
N HIS A 72 5.44 -7.35 2.56
CA HIS A 72 6.27 -6.38 3.27
C HIS A 72 7.71 -6.32 2.75
N GLN A 73 8.04 -7.12 1.73
CA GLN A 73 9.35 -7.09 1.12
C GLN A 73 9.61 -5.75 0.43
N TYR A 74 10.89 -5.38 0.39
CA TYR A 74 11.33 -4.06 -0.06
C TYR A 74 10.83 -3.70 -1.47
N PRO A 75 10.89 -4.57 -2.51
CA PRO A 75 10.36 -4.25 -3.83
C PRO A 75 8.87 -3.91 -3.81
N ALA A 76 8.06 -4.67 -3.06
CA ALA A 76 6.63 -4.40 -2.92
C ALA A 76 6.36 -3.04 -2.26
N LEU A 77 7.15 -2.67 -1.25
CA LEU A 77 7.02 -1.37 -0.59
C LEU A 77 7.38 -0.21 -1.54
N MET A 78 8.46 -0.36 -2.33
CA MET A 78 8.88 0.66 -3.29
C MET A 78 7.89 0.83 -4.44
N LEU A 79 7.35 -0.26 -4.97
CA LEU A 79 6.30 -0.21 -5.99
C LEU A 79 5.02 0.49 -5.47
N ARG A 80 4.64 0.27 -4.20
CA ARG A 80 3.52 1.02 -3.58
C ARG A 80 3.86 2.49 -3.36
N ALA A 81 5.11 2.84 -3.04
CA ALA A 81 5.54 4.22 -2.91
C ALA A 81 5.49 4.94 -4.27
N GLU A 82 5.99 4.31 -5.34
CA GLU A 82 5.89 4.84 -6.70
C GLU A 82 4.43 5.00 -7.13
N ALA A 83 3.57 4.02 -6.85
CA ALA A 83 2.14 4.12 -7.13
C ALA A 83 1.51 5.34 -6.47
N ARG A 84 1.79 5.56 -5.16
CA ARG A 84 1.31 6.73 -4.42
C ARG A 84 1.80 8.03 -5.06
N ARG A 85 3.09 8.10 -5.40
CA ARG A 85 3.68 9.25 -6.11
C ARG A 85 2.97 9.52 -7.44
N ARG A 86 2.71 8.48 -8.26
CA ARG A 86 2.00 8.61 -9.54
C ARG A 86 0.55 9.06 -9.38
N ALA A 87 -0.08 8.68 -8.30
CA ALA A 87 -1.42 9.14 -7.93
C ALA A 87 -1.44 10.55 -7.30
N GLY A 88 -0.30 11.27 -7.28
CA GLY A 88 -0.19 12.61 -6.71
C GLY A 88 -0.29 12.66 -5.20
N LYS A 89 -0.07 11.54 -4.50
CA LYS A 89 -0.08 11.48 -3.04
C LYS A 89 1.29 11.85 -2.49
N GLU A 90 1.28 12.56 -1.37
CA GLU A 90 2.50 12.88 -0.64
C GLU A 90 3.15 11.59 -0.09
N LEU A 91 4.47 11.56 -0.19
CA LEU A 91 5.31 10.56 0.44
C LEU A 91 6.05 11.22 1.60
N THR A 92 6.41 10.44 2.61
CA THR A 92 7.35 10.93 3.63
C THR A 92 8.70 11.21 2.97
N GLU A 93 9.46 12.20 3.44
CA GLU A 93 10.79 12.46 2.87
C GLU A 93 11.70 11.22 2.88
N ARG A 94 11.55 10.37 3.90
CA ARG A 94 12.28 9.10 4.01
C ARG A 94 11.92 8.16 2.86
N ASP A 95 10.63 8.03 2.55
CA ASP A 95 10.15 7.17 1.47
C ASP A 95 10.52 7.75 0.10
N GLU A 96 10.49 9.07 -0.07
CA GLU A 96 10.95 9.73 -1.30
C GLU A 96 12.44 9.45 -1.55
N ARG A 97 13.30 9.65 -0.55
CA ARG A 97 14.74 9.38 -0.67
C ARG A 97 15.01 7.91 -1.01
N ARG A 98 14.30 6.98 -0.35
CA ARG A 98 14.42 5.53 -0.60
C ARG A 98 13.97 5.17 -2.02
N LEU A 99 12.81 5.68 -2.43
CA LEU A 99 12.26 5.44 -3.76
C LEU A 99 13.19 5.99 -4.85
N ALA A 100 13.71 7.21 -4.68
CA ALA A 100 14.65 7.81 -5.62
C ALA A 100 15.94 6.98 -5.73
N SER A 101 16.53 6.57 -4.60
CA SER A 101 17.72 5.73 -4.58
C SER A 101 17.49 4.37 -5.23
N TRP A 102 16.34 3.76 -4.97
CA TRP A 102 15.98 2.46 -5.54
C TRP A 102 15.76 2.53 -7.04
N LYS A 103 15.06 3.57 -7.55
CA LYS A 103 14.87 3.79 -8.99
C LYS A 103 16.20 4.04 -9.70
N ARG A 104 17.11 4.78 -9.06
CA ARG A 104 18.46 4.99 -9.61
C ARG A 104 19.23 3.68 -9.74
N MET A 105 19.20 2.82 -8.71
CA MET A 105 19.83 1.48 -8.79
C MET A 105 19.24 0.65 -9.94
N LEU A 106 17.90 0.61 -10.09
CA LEU A 106 17.27 -0.12 -11.20
C LEU A 106 17.70 0.41 -12.57
N ASP A 107 17.90 1.71 -12.70
CA ASP A 107 18.33 2.34 -13.95
C ASP A 107 19.82 2.07 -14.26
N GLU A 108 20.69 2.31 -13.27
CA GLU A 108 22.14 2.10 -13.37
C GLU A 108 22.49 0.65 -13.71
N ASP A 109 21.84 -0.30 -13.03
CA ASP A 109 22.09 -1.74 -13.21
C ASP A 109 21.24 -2.35 -14.34
N LYS A 110 20.38 -1.55 -15.00
CA LYS A 110 19.46 -1.97 -16.06
C LYS A 110 18.57 -3.14 -15.61
N LEU A 111 17.95 -3.00 -14.44
CA LEU A 111 17.09 -4.00 -13.82
C LEU A 111 15.61 -3.61 -13.85
N VAL A 112 14.75 -4.62 -13.74
CA VAL A 112 13.32 -4.50 -13.47
C VAL A 112 12.91 -5.48 -12.37
N VAL A 113 11.80 -5.18 -11.70
CA VAL A 113 11.23 -6.07 -10.69
C VAL A 113 10.40 -7.16 -11.34
N HIS A 114 10.70 -8.40 -11.00
CA HIS A 114 9.86 -9.56 -11.29
C HIS A 114 9.29 -10.12 -9.98
N TYR A 115 8.10 -10.71 -10.05
CA TYR A 115 7.51 -11.44 -8.94
C TYR A 115 7.09 -12.83 -9.40
N ASP A 116 7.53 -13.83 -8.65
CA ASP A 116 7.10 -15.21 -8.74
C ASP A 116 6.55 -15.64 -7.38
N GLY A 117 5.25 -15.92 -7.32
CA GLY A 117 4.60 -16.33 -6.08
C GLY A 117 4.98 -17.74 -5.64
N GLU A 118 5.53 -18.58 -6.51
CA GLU A 118 5.85 -19.98 -6.23
C GLU A 118 7.22 -20.15 -5.58
N THR A 119 8.05 -19.11 -5.55
CA THR A 119 9.35 -19.12 -4.87
C THR A 119 9.25 -18.63 -3.43
N GLU A 120 10.22 -19.01 -2.60
CA GLU A 120 10.35 -18.52 -1.22
C GLU A 120 10.68 -17.01 -1.17
N ASP A 121 11.47 -16.53 -2.12
CA ASP A 121 11.89 -15.13 -2.16
C ASP A 121 10.79 -14.20 -2.68
N GLY A 122 9.93 -14.66 -3.59
CA GLY A 122 8.86 -13.86 -4.15
C GLY A 122 9.32 -12.84 -5.20
N PHE A 123 10.09 -11.84 -4.79
CA PHE A 123 10.54 -10.74 -5.65
C PHE A 123 11.99 -10.88 -6.08
N PHE A 124 12.24 -10.57 -7.36
CA PHE A 124 13.56 -10.62 -7.98
C PHE A 124 13.85 -9.34 -8.75
N TYR A 125 15.13 -8.99 -8.83
CA TYR A 125 15.61 -8.02 -9.81
C TYR A 125 16.19 -8.80 -10.99
N VAL A 126 15.63 -8.57 -12.18
CA VAL A 126 16.05 -9.26 -13.40
C VAL A 126 16.52 -8.24 -14.44
N PRO A 127 17.44 -8.61 -15.34
CA PRO A 127 17.87 -7.72 -16.42
C PRO A 127 16.67 -7.22 -17.23
N ARG A 128 16.66 -5.91 -17.51
CA ARG A 128 15.66 -5.24 -18.32
C ARG A 128 15.76 -5.74 -19.77
N GLU A 129 14.60 -6.02 -20.35
CA GLU A 129 14.43 -6.40 -21.76
C GLU A 129 13.68 -5.31 -22.53
N GLU A 130 13.70 -5.35 -23.86
CA GLU A 130 12.99 -4.37 -24.71
C GLU A 130 11.48 -4.32 -24.45
N ARG A 131 10.89 -5.44 -23.99
CA ARG A 131 9.46 -5.51 -23.64
C ARG A 131 9.10 -4.76 -22.35
N ASP A 132 10.08 -4.42 -21.51
CA ASP A 132 9.85 -3.85 -20.20
C ASP A 132 9.63 -2.34 -20.28
N LYS A 133 8.37 -1.93 -20.20
CA LYS A 133 7.97 -0.53 -20.39
C LYS A 133 8.15 0.34 -19.14
N ASP A 134 8.41 -0.26 -17.99
CA ASP A 134 8.40 0.44 -16.70
C ASP A 134 9.31 -0.24 -15.67
N LEU A 135 9.06 -0.06 -14.37
CA LEU A 135 9.82 -0.63 -13.23
C LEU A 135 9.66 -2.14 -13.05
N ILE A 136 8.69 -2.76 -13.72
CA ILE A 136 8.37 -4.17 -13.57
C ILE A 136 8.49 -4.94 -14.88
N ARG A 137 8.78 -6.24 -14.76
CA ARG A 137 8.53 -7.24 -15.79
C ARG A 137 7.04 -7.59 -15.75
N GLU A 138 6.26 -7.07 -16.69
CA GLU A 138 4.83 -7.38 -16.77
C GLU A 138 4.62 -8.91 -16.90
N PRO A 139 3.75 -9.52 -16.07
CA PRO A 139 3.45 -10.94 -16.22
C PRO A 139 2.64 -11.19 -17.49
N GLN A 140 2.79 -12.38 -18.07
CA GLN A 140 1.97 -12.81 -19.22
C GLN A 140 0.47 -12.80 -18.90
N ALA A 141 0.10 -13.07 -17.65
CA ALA A 141 -1.27 -12.96 -17.14
C ALA A 141 -1.28 -12.22 -15.79
N LYS A 142 -2.16 -11.22 -15.65
CA LYS A 142 -2.35 -10.53 -14.37
C LYS A 142 -3.08 -11.46 -13.40
N THR A 143 -2.47 -11.75 -12.25
CA THR A 143 -3.05 -12.61 -11.21
C THR A 143 -3.62 -11.82 -10.04
N GLY A 144 -3.33 -10.52 -9.94
CA GLY A 144 -3.93 -9.63 -8.95
C GLY A 144 -5.45 -9.62 -9.06
N ASN A 145 -6.15 -9.50 -7.92
CA ASN A 145 -7.62 -9.38 -7.93
C ASN A 145 -8.04 -8.25 -8.90
N LYS A 146 -9.13 -8.34 -9.65
CA LYS A 146 -9.60 -7.14 -10.36
C LYS A 146 -9.94 -6.03 -9.35
N ALA A 147 -9.74 -4.76 -9.70
CA ALA A 147 -10.47 -3.70 -9.03
C ALA A 147 -11.96 -4.10 -9.09
N ARG A 148 -12.58 -4.33 -7.93
CA ARG A 148 -14.04 -4.41 -7.88
C ARG A 148 -14.51 -2.97 -7.95
N ASP A 149 -15.22 -2.66 -9.02
CA ASP A 149 -15.96 -1.40 -9.19
C ASP A 149 -16.81 -1.08 -7.94
#